data_AF-A0A948TZT9-F1
#
_entry.id   AF-A0A948TZT9-F1
#
_cell.length_a   1.000
_cell.length_b   1.000
_cell.length_c   1.000
_cell.angle_alpha   90.00
_cell.angle_beta   90.00
_cell.angle_gamma   90.00
#
_symmetry.space_group_name_H-M   'P 1'
#
loop_
_entity.id
_entity.type
_entity.pdbx_description
1 polymer ?
#
loop_
_entity_poly.entity_id
_entity_poly.type
_entity_poly.pdbx_seq_one_letter_code
_entity_poly.pdbx_strand_id
1 'polypeptide(L)'
;MAKLILSMDNLVLKEIPLNKERTTLGRKAHNDIQIDNLAVSGEHAVIVSILNDSFLEDLNSTNGTFVNGQQVKKHFLQNNDVIELGKYRLKYINEAPQHATQTDFEKTMVLRPDMLRKAGEPAAAKPAGVVAPPVMAPPVQPAPAGQAAPAAPPLPLGAIQILTGSNIGRRLDLTKSLTTLGKPGVQVAVIARRPIGYFLSHVEGARFPLVNGTAIHAQAHELKDHDVIELAGVKMEFFLKG
;
A
#
# COMPACT_ATOMS: atom_id res chain seq x y z
N MET A 1 -4.03 12.17 -9.40
CA MET A 1 -4.29 11.03 -10.31
C MET A 1 -2.97 10.29 -10.50
N ALA A 2 -2.98 8.98 -10.76
CA ALA A 2 -1.75 8.23 -11.02
C ALA A 2 -1.35 8.32 -12.50
N LYS A 3 -0.06 8.46 -12.78
CA LYS A 3 0.51 8.52 -14.13
C LYS A 3 1.84 7.79 -14.20
N LEU A 4 2.15 7.27 -15.37
CA LEU A 4 3.43 6.65 -15.70
C LEU A 4 4.16 7.49 -16.73
N ILE A 5 5.43 7.77 -16.45
CA ILE A 5 6.31 8.47 -17.35
C ILE A 5 7.29 7.45 -17.92
N LEU A 6 7.10 7.08 -19.19
CA LEU A 6 7.99 6.20 -19.92
C LEU A 6 9.19 6.98 -20.41
N SER A 7 10.39 6.52 -20.06
CA SER A 7 11.66 7.12 -20.42
C SER A 7 12.63 6.07 -20.95
N MET A 8 13.49 6.47 -21.88
CA MET A 8 14.60 5.65 -22.40
C MET A 8 15.84 6.54 -22.46
N ASP A 9 16.96 6.09 -21.88
CA ASP A 9 18.23 6.85 -21.88
C ASP A 9 18.07 8.32 -21.42
N ASN A 10 17.25 8.53 -20.39
CA ASN A 10 16.87 9.84 -19.82
C ASN A 10 15.95 10.71 -20.70
N LEU A 11 15.56 10.25 -21.88
CA LEU A 11 14.55 10.91 -22.71
C LEU A 11 13.15 10.41 -22.32
N VAL A 12 12.27 11.33 -21.90
CA VAL A 12 10.84 11.02 -21.69
C VAL A 12 10.19 10.80 -23.06
N LEU A 13 9.70 9.59 -23.29
CA LEU A 13 9.05 9.18 -24.52
C LEU A 13 7.54 9.44 -24.49
N LYS A 14 6.89 9.13 -23.36
CA LYS A 14 5.44 9.18 -23.26
C LYS A 14 4.98 9.29 -21.81
N GLU A 15 3.96 10.10 -21.57
CA GLU A 15 3.21 10.12 -20.32
C GLU A 15 1.88 9.40 -20.52
N ILE A 16 1.62 8.41 -19.66
CA ILE A 16 0.42 7.58 -19.71
C ILE A 16 -0.35 7.75 -18.40
N PRO A 17 -1.57 8.31 -18.42
CA PRO A 17 -2.42 8.34 -17.23
C PRO A 17 -2.91 6.93 -16.88
N LEU A 18 -2.83 6.55 -15.61
CA LEU A 18 -3.38 5.30 -15.09
C LEU A 18 -4.84 5.52 -14.68
N ASN A 19 -5.73 5.51 -15.66
CA ASN A 19 -7.18 5.66 -15.46
C ASN A 19 -7.94 4.33 -15.55
N LYS A 20 -7.28 3.25 -15.99
CA LYS A 20 -7.85 1.91 -16.09
C LYS A 20 -7.53 1.12 -14.84
N GLU A 21 -8.46 0.26 -14.43
CA GLU A 21 -8.21 -0.71 -13.35
C GLU A 21 -7.07 -1.67 -13.70
N ARG A 22 -6.88 -1.97 -14.98
CA ARG A 22 -5.82 -2.85 -15.48
C ARG A 22 -5.14 -2.22 -16.68
N THR A 23 -3.84 -2.03 -16.58
CA THR A 23 -2.96 -1.47 -17.63
C THR A 23 -1.88 -2.48 -17.95
N THR A 24 -1.84 -2.95 -19.18
CA THR A 24 -0.89 -3.98 -19.64
C THR A 24 0.37 -3.36 -20.25
N LEU A 25 1.53 -3.99 -19.99
CA LEU A 25 2.83 -3.57 -20.50
C LEU A 25 3.50 -4.72 -21.24
N GLY A 26 3.98 -4.42 -22.45
CA GLY A 26 4.68 -5.43 -23.24
C GLY A 26 5.08 -4.96 -24.62
N ARG A 27 5.73 -5.85 -25.37
CA ARG A 27 6.23 -5.58 -26.72
C ARG A 27 5.13 -5.57 -27.78
N LYS A 28 4.09 -6.38 -27.59
CA LYS A 28 2.99 -6.49 -28.57
C LYS A 28 2.12 -5.23 -28.54
N ALA A 29 1.62 -4.83 -29.71
CA ALA A 29 0.75 -3.66 -29.87
C ALA A 29 -0.61 -3.76 -29.17
N HIS A 30 -1.01 -4.95 -28.72
CA HIS A 30 -2.26 -5.12 -27.96
C HIS A 30 -2.17 -4.63 -26.51
N ASN A 31 -0.95 -4.38 -25.99
CA ASN A 31 -0.78 -3.86 -24.64
C ASN A 31 -1.10 -2.37 -24.61
N ASP A 32 -1.62 -1.89 -23.48
CA ASP A 32 -1.88 -0.46 -23.26
C ASP A 32 -0.59 0.38 -23.38
N ILE A 33 0.51 -0.17 -22.86
CA ILE A 33 1.84 0.41 -22.96
C ILE A 33 2.69 -0.52 -23.81
N GLN A 34 2.75 -0.21 -25.10
CA GLN A 34 3.64 -0.88 -26.03
C GLN A 34 5.07 -0.38 -25.88
N ILE A 35 5.99 -1.29 -25.59
CA ILE A 35 7.43 -1.04 -25.55
C ILE A 35 8.08 -1.94 -26.61
N ASP A 36 8.31 -1.41 -27.80
CA ASP A 36 8.86 -2.17 -28.91
C ASP A 36 10.35 -2.45 -28.71
N ASN A 37 10.66 -3.48 -27.92
CA ASN A 37 12.01 -3.89 -27.64
C ASN A 37 12.14 -5.40 -27.45
N LEU A 38 13.17 -5.99 -28.04
CA LEU A 38 13.48 -7.42 -27.91
C LEU A 38 13.68 -7.89 -26.46
N ALA A 39 14.12 -7.01 -25.56
CA ALA A 39 14.27 -7.32 -24.14
C ALA A 39 12.95 -7.31 -23.36
N VAL A 40 11.85 -6.86 -23.97
CA VAL A 40 10.51 -6.83 -23.38
C VAL A 40 9.68 -7.96 -23.96
N SER A 41 8.97 -8.69 -23.08
CA SER A 41 8.16 -9.84 -23.45
C SER A 41 6.87 -9.36 -24.13
N GLY A 42 6.23 -10.23 -24.92
CA GLY A 42 5.00 -9.89 -25.63
C GLY A 42 3.91 -9.34 -24.69
N GLU A 43 3.72 -10.03 -23.56
CA GLU A 43 3.01 -9.58 -22.37
C GLU A 43 4.03 -9.69 -21.23
N HIS A 44 4.48 -8.57 -20.68
CA HIS A 44 5.61 -8.55 -19.76
C HIS A 44 5.16 -8.34 -18.32
N ALA A 45 4.38 -7.30 -18.10
CA ALA A 45 3.83 -6.98 -16.78
C ALA A 45 2.45 -6.37 -16.92
N VAL A 46 1.71 -6.38 -15.82
CA VAL A 46 0.44 -5.70 -15.69
C VAL A 46 0.47 -4.83 -14.45
N ILE A 47 0.01 -3.59 -14.61
CA ILE A 47 -0.27 -2.70 -13.50
C ILE A 47 -1.76 -2.73 -13.27
N VAL A 48 -2.15 -3.02 -12.03
CA VAL A 48 -3.55 -3.01 -11.63
C VAL A 48 -3.71 -1.91 -10.59
N SER A 49 -4.63 -1.00 -10.86
CA SER A 49 -4.93 0.13 -10.02
C SER A 49 -6.27 -0.12 -9.35
N ILE A 50 -6.26 -0.22 -8.01
CA ILE A 50 -7.45 -0.38 -7.18
C ILE A 50 -7.57 0.86 -6.30
N LEU A 51 -8.64 1.64 -6.50
CA LEU A 51 -8.89 2.90 -5.78
C LEU A 51 -7.71 3.88 -5.93
N ASN A 52 -6.87 4.00 -4.90
CA ASN A 52 -5.71 4.90 -4.85
C ASN A 52 -4.37 4.16 -4.90
N ASP A 53 -4.38 2.83 -4.85
CA ASP A 53 -3.18 2.00 -4.81
C ASP A 53 -2.98 1.32 -6.16
N SER A 54 -1.73 1.28 -6.63
CA SER A 54 -1.36 0.56 -7.84
C SER A 54 -0.39 -0.56 -7.50
N PHE A 55 -0.59 -1.74 -8.09
CA PHE A 55 0.33 -2.85 -7.97
C PHE A 55 0.82 -3.31 -9.33
N LEU A 56 2.10 -3.64 -9.38
CA LEU A 56 2.78 -4.20 -10.54
C LEU A 56 2.89 -5.71 -10.36
N GLU A 57 2.47 -6.46 -11.38
CA GLU A 57 2.61 -7.90 -11.45
C GLU A 57 3.34 -8.29 -12.74
N ASP A 58 4.44 -9.01 -12.59
CA ASP A 58 5.21 -9.57 -13.69
C ASP A 58 4.52 -10.85 -14.20
N LEU A 59 4.34 -10.96 -15.52
CA LEU A 59 3.68 -12.08 -16.18
C LEU A 59 4.67 -13.16 -16.62
N ASN A 60 5.64 -13.48 -15.76
CA ASN A 60 6.80 -14.35 -16.06
C ASN A 60 7.57 -13.87 -17.28
N SER A 61 7.99 -12.62 -17.23
CA SER A 61 8.80 -12.05 -18.29
C SER A 61 10.17 -12.71 -18.40
N THR A 62 10.75 -12.69 -19.60
CA THR A 62 12.02 -13.37 -19.89
C THR A 62 13.21 -12.77 -19.15
N ASN A 63 13.24 -11.43 -19.06
CA ASN A 63 14.32 -10.69 -18.40
C ASN A 63 13.97 -10.27 -16.97
N GLY A 64 12.72 -10.48 -16.55
CA GLY A 64 12.20 -10.00 -15.28
C GLY A 64 11.83 -8.52 -15.31
N THR A 65 10.96 -8.15 -14.37
CA THR A 65 10.62 -6.77 -14.05
C THR A 65 11.42 -6.31 -12.84
N PHE A 66 12.03 -5.12 -12.92
CA PHE A 66 12.78 -4.54 -11.82
C PHE A 66 12.06 -3.29 -11.32
N VAL A 67 12.06 -3.06 -10.01
CA VAL A 67 11.58 -1.81 -9.41
C VAL A 67 12.67 -1.29 -8.48
N ASN A 68 13.12 -0.05 -8.73
CA ASN A 68 14.24 0.58 -8.01
C ASN A 68 15.49 -0.33 -7.96
N GLY A 69 15.80 -1.02 -9.06
CA GLY A 69 16.92 -1.96 -9.17
C GLY A 69 16.71 -3.36 -8.57
N GLN A 70 15.56 -3.65 -7.96
CA GLN A 70 15.24 -4.98 -7.41
C GLN A 70 14.29 -5.76 -8.32
N GLN A 71 14.62 -7.01 -8.63
CA GLN A 71 13.72 -7.87 -9.41
C GLN A 71 12.48 -8.23 -8.58
N VAL A 72 11.30 -8.00 -9.14
CA VAL A 72 10.02 -8.23 -8.46
C VAL A 72 9.08 -9.07 -9.32
N LYS A 73 8.30 -9.94 -8.67
CA LYS A 73 7.16 -10.63 -9.30
C LYS A 73 5.85 -9.91 -9.04
N LYS A 74 5.68 -9.41 -7.81
CA LYS A 74 4.55 -8.56 -7.40
C LYS A 74 5.11 -7.44 -6.54
N HIS A 75 4.73 -6.21 -6.81
CA HIS A 75 5.22 -5.03 -6.09
C HIS A 75 4.13 -3.97 -5.96
N PHE A 76 4.02 -3.38 -4.78
CA PHE A 76 3.13 -2.24 -4.54
C PHE A 76 3.85 -0.96 -5.00
N LEU A 77 3.30 -0.30 -6.01
CA LEU A 77 3.90 0.91 -6.57
C LEU A 77 3.69 2.09 -5.62
N GLN A 78 4.80 2.67 -5.20
CA GLN A 78 4.83 3.90 -4.41
C GLN A 78 5.13 5.09 -5.31
N ASN A 79 4.67 6.28 -4.90
CA ASN A 79 4.96 7.51 -5.63
C ASN A 79 6.48 7.70 -5.82
N ASN A 80 6.90 7.97 -7.06
CA ASN A 80 8.27 8.03 -7.54
C ASN A 80 8.98 6.69 -7.78
N ASP A 81 8.32 5.55 -7.64
CA ASP A 81 8.92 4.27 -8.01
C ASP A 81 9.32 4.24 -9.48
N VAL A 82 10.50 3.69 -9.75
CA VAL A 82 11.03 3.51 -11.10
C VAL A 82 11.01 2.03 -11.44
N ILE A 83 10.17 1.68 -12.41
CA ILE A 83 10.05 0.34 -12.97
C ILE A 83 11.00 0.24 -14.15
N GLU A 84 11.88 -0.75 -14.17
CA GLU A 84 12.84 -0.97 -15.24
C GLU A 84 12.51 -2.26 -15.99
N LEU A 85 12.40 -2.12 -17.32
CA LEU A 85 12.06 -3.16 -18.27
C LEU A 85 13.15 -3.17 -19.35
N GLY A 86 14.23 -3.90 -19.08
CA GLY A 86 15.44 -3.85 -19.91
C GLY A 86 16.08 -2.45 -19.89
N LYS A 87 16.03 -1.74 -21.02
CA LYS A 87 16.57 -0.36 -21.14
C LYS A 87 15.54 0.75 -20.92
N TYR A 88 14.27 0.39 -20.75
CA TYR A 88 13.19 1.34 -20.54
C TYR A 88 12.93 1.50 -19.05
N ARG A 89 12.63 2.73 -18.65
CA ARG A 89 12.27 3.09 -17.29
C ARG A 89 10.89 3.72 -17.28
N LEU A 90 10.01 3.27 -16.41
CA LEU A 90 8.70 3.85 -16.18
C LEU A 90 8.66 4.40 -14.77
N LYS A 91 8.56 5.72 -14.65
CA LYS A 91 8.39 6.37 -13.35
C LYS A 91 6.91 6.46 -13.01
N TYR A 92 6.52 5.87 -11.89
CA TYR A 92 5.17 5.99 -11.34
C TYR A 92 5.07 7.27 -10.51
N ILE A 93 4.06 8.09 -10.82
CA ILE A 93 3.74 9.31 -10.08
C ILE A 93 2.29 9.21 -9.62
N ASN A 94 2.06 9.35 -8.31
CA ASN A 94 0.73 9.43 -7.73
C ASN A 94 0.56 10.82 -7.09
N GLU A 95 -0.29 11.66 -7.67
CA GLU A 95 -0.57 13.01 -7.16
C GLU A 95 -1.62 13.01 -6.02
N ALA A 96 -2.01 11.84 -5.51
CA ALA A 96 -2.77 11.77 -4.26
C ALA A 96 -1.85 12.13 -3.07
N PRO A 97 -2.33 12.86 -2.05
CA PRO A 97 -1.55 13.14 -0.85
C PRO A 97 -1.31 11.84 -0.07
N GLN A 98 -0.27 11.11 -0.43
CA GLN A 98 0.18 9.92 0.28
C GLN A 98 1.29 10.36 1.25
N HIS A 99 1.00 10.21 2.54
CA HIS A 99 1.98 10.32 3.62
C HIS A 99 3.15 9.38 3.30
N ALA A 100 4.30 9.96 3.02
CA ALA A 100 5.54 9.24 2.86
C ALA A 100 5.84 8.51 4.18
N THR A 101 5.63 7.20 4.22
CA THR A 101 6.28 6.34 5.22
C THR A 101 7.71 6.14 4.72
N GLN A 102 8.52 7.16 5.00
CA GLN A 102 9.95 7.13 4.73
C GLN A 102 10.52 5.98 5.56
N THR A 103 10.90 4.95 4.83
CA THR A 103 11.51 3.74 5.35
C THR A 103 12.99 4.06 5.57
N ASP A 104 13.32 4.61 6.75
CA ASP A 104 14.70 4.71 7.22
C ASP A 104 15.08 3.35 7.82
N PHE A 105 15.49 2.42 6.94
CA PHE A 105 16.09 1.17 7.39
C PHE A 105 17.45 1.47 8.00
N GLU A 106 17.52 1.28 9.32
CA GLU A 106 18.73 1.21 10.13
C GLU A 106 19.84 0.44 9.40
N LYS A 107 20.92 1.17 9.07
CA LYS A 107 22.20 0.53 8.78
C LYS A 107 23.25 1.08 9.73
N THR A 108 23.76 0.15 10.54
CA THR A 108 25.08 0.16 11.18
C THR A 108 25.15 0.77 12.58
N MET A 109 24.94 -0.12 13.56
CA MET A 109 25.72 -0.18 14.79
C MET A 109 27.16 0.29 14.60
N VAL A 110 27.57 1.37 15.28
CA VAL A 110 28.85 1.41 16.01
C VAL A 110 28.60 2.17 17.32
N LEU A 111 28.58 1.42 18.42
CA LEU A 111 28.70 1.96 19.78
C LEU A 111 30.01 2.72 19.91
N ARG A 112 29.95 3.96 20.42
CA ARG A 112 30.98 4.52 21.31
C ARG A 112 30.31 5.37 22.40
N PRO A 113 30.54 5.09 23.70
CA PRO A 113 30.08 5.93 24.78
C PRO A 113 31.08 7.06 25.08
N ASP A 114 30.58 8.04 25.85
CA ASP A 114 31.30 9.02 26.68
C ASP A 114 31.56 10.45 26.17
N MET A 115 30.98 11.39 26.95
CA MET A 115 31.54 12.66 27.46
C MET A 115 30.81 13.98 27.14
N LEU A 116 30.05 14.43 28.16
CA LEU A 116 30.19 15.71 28.90
C LEU A 116 30.14 17.08 28.17
N ARG A 117 29.23 17.92 28.71
CA ARG A 117 29.43 19.31 29.19
C ARG A 117 29.20 20.50 28.23
N LYS A 118 28.10 21.23 28.56
CA LYS A 118 28.07 22.57 29.20
C LYS A 118 27.67 23.79 28.34
N ALA A 119 26.66 24.50 28.88
CA ALA A 119 26.37 25.94 28.94
C ALA A 119 26.05 26.75 27.68
N GLY A 120 25.00 27.58 27.82
CA GLY A 120 24.94 28.91 27.21
C GLY A 120 23.54 29.41 26.82
N GLU A 121 22.72 29.84 27.78
CA GLU A 121 21.82 31.01 27.59
C GLU A 121 22.65 32.30 27.81
N PRO A 122 22.17 33.56 27.62
CA PRO A 122 20.80 34.05 27.34
C PRO A 122 20.74 35.21 26.29
N ALA A 123 19.53 35.75 26.00
CA ALA A 123 19.24 37.20 26.04
C ALA A 123 17.81 37.53 25.55
N ALA A 124 17.17 38.46 26.25
CA ALA A 124 15.78 38.93 26.09
C ALA A 124 15.69 40.31 25.41
N ALA A 125 14.54 40.66 24.82
CA ALA A 125 13.90 42.00 24.93
C ALA A 125 12.56 42.11 24.15
N LYS A 126 11.54 42.68 24.82
CA LYS A 126 10.30 43.37 24.31
C LYS A 126 10.55 44.90 24.43
N PRO A 127 9.76 45.91 23.93
CA PRO A 127 8.28 46.11 24.08
C PRO A 127 7.53 46.86 22.91
N ALA A 128 6.21 46.67 22.72
CA ALA A 128 5.01 47.50 23.07
C ALA A 128 4.69 48.78 22.24
N GLY A 129 3.43 48.91 21.79
CA GLY A 129 2.79 50.14 21.28
C GLY A 129 1.39 49.90 20.66
N VAL A 130 0.36 50.61 21.13
CA VAL A 130 -1.10 50.40 21.02
C VAL A 130 -1.81 51.35 20.02
N VAL A 131 -2.97 50.96 19.43
CA VAL A 131 -4.28 51.70 19.33
C VAL A 131 -5.34 50.87 18.56
N ALA A 132 -6.64 50.98 18.92
CA ALA A 132 -7.80 50.18 18.47
C ALA A 132 -8.90 51.02 17.72
N PRO A 133 -10.14 50.54 17.44
CA PRO A 133 -10.73 50.04 16.17
C PRO A 133 -11.93 50.93 15.67
N PRO A 134 -13.00 50.51 14.91
CA PRO A 134 -13.34 49.30 14.13
C PRO A 134 -13.94 49.56 12.70
N VAL A 135 -14.10 48.53 11.84
CA VAL A 135 -15.35 48.21 11.09
C VAL A 135 -15.23 46.97 10.17
N MET A 136 -16.16 46.02 10.36
CA MET A 136 -16.79 45.09 9.42
C MET A 136 -15.98 44.41 8.28
N ALA A 137 -15.63 43.15 8.53
CA ALA A 137 -16.05 41.96 7.75
C ALA A 137 -15.54 40.72 8.50
N PRO A 138 -16.28 39.60 8.61
CA PRO A 138 -15.73 38.38 9.20
C PRO A 138 -14.81 37.67 8.17
N PRO A 139 -13.49 37.60 8.39
CA PRO A 139 -12.70 36.52 7.82
C PRO A 139 -13.07 35.24 8.57
N VAL A 140 -13.43 34.21 7.82
CA VAL A 140 -13.63 32.86 8.32
C VAL A 140 -12.32 32.44 9.00
N GLN A 141 -12.38 32.26 10.31
CA GLN A 141 -11.22 31.90 11.13
C GLN A 141 -10.62 30.57 10.64
N PRO A 142 -9.29 30.43 10.61
CA PRO A 142 -8.66 29.12 10.61
C PRO A 142 -9.14 28.40 11.87
N ALA A 143 -9.85 27.28 11.70
CA ALA A 143 -10.20 26.43 12.81
C ALA A 143 -8.93 26.04 13.59
N PRO A 144 -8.99 26.04 14.92
CA PRO A 144 -7.82 25.87 15.78
C PRO A 144 -7.15 24.53 15.55
N ALA A 145 -5.86 24.48 15.87
CA ALA A 145 -5.10 23.26 16.08
C ALA A 145 -5.90 22.32 17.01
N GLY A 146 -6.69 21.44 16.39
CA GLY A 146 -7.40 20.37 17.05
C GLY A 146 -6.34 19.44 17.60
N GLN A 147 -6.22 19.47 18.92
CA GLN A 147 -5.50 18.55 19.77
C GLN A 147 -5.37 17.18 19.11
N ALA A 148 -4.12 16.68 19.05
CA ALA A 148 -3.84 15.30 18.71
C ALA A 148 -4.83 14.41 19.46
N ALA A 149 -5.73 13.78 18.71
CA ALA A 149 -6.56 12.73 19.26
C ALA A 149 -5.59 11.74 19.95
N PRO A 150 -5.84 11.33 21.20
CA PRO A 150 -4.99 10.37 21.86
C PRO A 150 -4.84 9.17 20.93
N ALA A 151 -3.58 8.77 20.69
CA ALA A 151 -3.26 7.58 19.94
C ALA A 151 -4.19 6.47 20.43
N ALA A 152 -5.10 6.02 19.54
CA ALA A 152 -5.94 4.89 19.83
C ALA A 152 -5.03 3.75 20.32
N PRO A 153 -5.38 3.03 21.40
CA PRO A 153 -4.57 1.94 21.89
C PRO A 153 -4.21 1.01 20.72
N PRO A 154 -2.97 0.50 20.64
CA PRO A 154 -2.58 -0.38 19.54
C PRO A 154 -3.60 -1.51 19.46
N LEU A 155 -4.38 -1.52 18.38
CA LEU A 155 -5.40 -2.55 18.17
C LEU A 155 -4.75 -3.92 18.31
N PRO A 156 -5.42 -4.89 18.94
CA PRO A 156 -4.91 -6.24 19.07
C PRO A 156 -4.50 -6.77 17.69
N LEU A 157 -3.29 -7.32 17.62
CA LEU A 157 -2.74 -7.87 16.38
C LEU A 157 -3.55 -9.12 16.04
N GLY A 158 -4.30 -9.09 14.96
CA GLY A 158 -5.04 -10.25 14.49
C GLY A 158 -4.07 -11.26 13.90
N ALA A 159 -4.39 -12.54 14.04
CA ALA A 159 -3.70 -13.61 13.35
C ALA A 159 -4.72 -14.64 12.87
N ILE A 160 -4.34 -15.36 11.83
CA ILE A 160 -5.17 -16.40 11.22
C ILE A 160 -4.41 -17.70 11.31
N GLN A 161 -5.09 -18.76 11.76
CA GLN A 161 -4.53 -20.10 11.79
C GLN A 161 -5.34 -21.00 10.88
N ILE A 162 -4.64 -21.71 10.00
CA ILE A 162 -5.26 -22.61 9.05
C ILE A 162 -5.61 -23.91 9.79
N LEU A 163 -6.91 -24.25 9.83
CA LEU A 163 -7.43 -25.44 10.50
C LEU A 163 -7.52 -26.65 9.58
N THR A 164 -7.77 -26.45 8.28
CA THR A 164 -7.87 -27.54 7.28
C THR A 164 -7.16 -27.19 5.96
N GLY A 165 -6.75 -28.20 5.17
CA GLY A 165 -6.11 -28.04 3.86
C GLY A 165 -4.59 -28.32 3.83
N SER A 166 -3.91 -27.95 2.76
CA SER A 166 -2.48 -28.28 2.56
C SER A 166 -1.50 -27.53 3.46
N ASN A 167 -1.97 -26.56 4.25
CA ASN A 167 -1.17 -25.71 5.14
C ASN A 167 -1.69 -25.73 6.59
N ILE A 168 -2.30 -26.84 7.03
CA ILE A 168 -2.83 -27.00 8.41
C ILE A 168 -1.76 -26.63 9.45
N GLY A 169 -2.18 -25.87 10.47
CA GLY A 169 -1.33 -25.44 11.57
C GLY A 169 -0.50 -24.19 11.28
N ARG A 170 -0.40 -23.74 10.02
CA ARG A 170 0.28 -22.50 9.67
C ARG A 170 -0.48 -21.30 10.21
N ARG A 171 0.24 -20.44 10.92
CA ARG A 171 -0.25 -19.15 11.44
C ARG A 171 0.23 -18.01 10.55
N LEU A 172 -0.67 -17.09 10.23
CA LEU A 172 -0.40 -15.88 9.46
C LEU A 172 -0.79 -14.67 10.32
N ASP A 173 0.21 -13.91 10.76
CA ASP A 173 -0.03 -12.67 11.49
C ASP A 173 -0.52 -11.57 10.53
N LEU A 174 -1.64 -10.93 10.88
CA LEU A 174 -2.26 -9.85 10.11
C LEU A 174 -1.61 -8.50 10.46
N THR A 175 -0.30 -8.44 10.29
CA THR A 175 0.49 -7.21 10.52
C THR A 175 0.23 -6.16 9.44
N LYS A 176 -0.23 -6.59 8.25
CA LYS A 176 -0.50 -5.74 7.09
C LYS A 176 -1.94 -5.22 7.10
N SER A 177 -2.13 -4.02 6.56
CA SER A 177 -3.46 -3.39 6.39
C SER A 177 -4.38 -4.19 5.47
N LEU A 178 -3.83 -4.98 4.55
CA LEU A 178 -4.58 -5.86 3.67
C LEU A 178 -3.83 -7.19 3.50
N THR A 179 -4.53 -8.30 3.74
CA THR A 179 -4.00 -9.66 3.62
C THR A 179 -4.88 -10.47 2.68
N THR A 180 -4.32 -10.91 1.56
CA THR A 180 -5.03 -11.74 0.59
C THR A 180 -4.94 -13.22 0.97
N LEU A 181 -6.08 -13.89 0.96
CA LEU A 181 -6.25 -15.31 1.23
C LEU A 181 -6.84 -16.01 -0.01
N GLY A 182 -6.49 -17.29 -0.16
CA GLY A 182 -7.06 -18.15 -1.19
C GLY A 182 -6.11 -18.44 -2.34
N LYS A 183 -6.66 -19.02 -3.41
CA LYS A 183 -5.92 -19.46 -4.59
C LYS A 183 -6.32 -18.56 -5.77
N PRO A 184 -5.37 -17.82 -6.37
CA PRO A 184 -5.63 -17.04 -7.59
C PRO A 184 -6.26 -17.91 -8.68
N GLY A 185 -7.31 -17.43 -9.35
CA GLY A 185 -8.04 -18.16 -10.39
C GLY A 185 -9.06 -19.19 -9.88
N VAL A 186 -9.20 -19.40 -8.57
CA VAL A 186 -10.19 -20.32 -7.99
C VAL A 186 -11.12 -19.59 -7.02
N GLN A 187 -10.56 -19.04 -5.95
CA GLN A 187 -11.31 -18.28 -4.95
C GLN A 187 -10.32 -17.44 -4.13
N VAL A 188 -10.55 -16.13 -4.07
CA VAL A 188 -9.68 -15.15 -3.42
C VAL A 188 -10.53 -14.22 -2.56
N ALA A 189 -10.12 -14.07 -1.31
CA ALA A 189 -10.69 -13.11 -0.37
C ALA A 189 -9.58 -12.23 0.19
N VAL A 190 -9.92 -11.03 0.63
CA VAL A 190 -8.99 -10.09 1.27
C VAL A 190 -9.49 -9.75 2.65
N ILE A 191 -8.55 -9.69 3.59
CA ILE A 191 -8.79 -9.22 4.94
C ILE A 191 -8.16 -7.86 5.10
N ALA A 192 -9.00 -6.85 5.24
CA ALA A 192 -8.60 -5.49 5.50
C ALA A 192 -8.59 -5.21 7.02
N ARG A 193 -7.43 -4.82 7.55
CA ARG A 193 -7.29 -4.30 8.91
C ARG A 193 -7.62 -2.81 8.90
N ARG A 194 -8.68 -2.43 9.60
CA ARG A 194 -9.15 -1.05 9.75
C ARG A 194 -9.01 -0.60 11.21
N PRO A 195 -9.05 0.71 11.51
CA PRO A 195 -9.02 1.24 12.88
C PRO A 195 -10.14 0.71 13.78
N ILE A 196 -11.23 0.22 13.18
CA ILE A 196 -12.42 -0.27 13.87
C ILE A 196 -12.46 -1.81 14.00
N GLY A 197 -11.56 -2.55 13.33
CA GLY A 197 -11.59 -4.02 13.31
C GLY A 197 -11.02 -4.64 12.03
N TYR A 198 -11.25 -5.93 11.83
CA TYR A 198 -10.83 -6.67 10.65
C TYR A 198 -12.03 -6.95 9.76
N PHE A 199 -11.89 -6.85 8.44
CA PHE A 199 -12.99 -7.01 7.49
C PHE A 199 -12.60 -7.97 6.39
N LEU A 200 -13.38 -9.02 6.19
CA LEU A 200 -13.23 -9.97 5.09
C LEU A 200 -14.10 -9.55 3.90
N SER A 201 -13.49 -9.44 2.73
CA SER A 201 -14.17 -9.16 1.46
C SER A 201 -13.83 -10.22 0.42
N HIS A 202 -14.84 -10.63 -0.35
CA HIS A 202 -14.63 -11.45 -1.54
C HIS A 202 -14.06 -10.60 -2.69
N VAL A 203 -13.04 -11.09 -3.39
CA VAL A 203 -12.44 -10.40 -4.53
C VAL A 203 -12.64 -11.19 -5.82
N GLU A 204 -12.47 -12.51 -5.78
CA GLU A 204 -12.47 -13.32 -6.99
C GLU A 204 -12.96 -14.73 -6.71
N GLY A 205 -13.71 -15.32 -7.65
CA GLY A 205 -14.19 -16.70 -7.58
C GLY A 205 -15.71 -16.81 -7.66
N ALA A 206 -16.19 -17.93 -8.18
CA ALA A 206 -17.62 -18.19 -8.38
C ALA A 206 -18.36 -18.46 -7.05
N ARG A 207 -17.64 -18.71 -5.96
CA ARG A 207 -18.20 -18.95 -4.63
C ARG A 207 -17.78 -17.83 -3.70
N PHE A 208 -18.69 -17.43 -2.82
CA PHE A 208 -18.38 -16.51 -1.74
C PHE A 208 -17.68 -17.26 -0.59
N PRO A 209 -16.76 -16.62 0.14
CA PRO A 209 -16.20 -17.17 1.37
C PRO A 209 -17.33 -17.35 2.40
N LEU A 210 -17.20 -18.33 3.30
CA LEU A 210 -18.10 -18.45 4.43
C LEU A 210 -17.40 -17.97 5.70
N VAL A 211 -18.10 -17.25 6.56
CA VAL A 211 -17.66 -16.90 7.91
C VAL A 211 -18.66 -17.52 8.87
N ASN A 212 -18.20 -18.41 9.75
CA ASN A 212 -19.02 -19.18 10.68
C ASN A 212 -20.19 -19.92 9.99
N GLY A 213 -19.96 -20.42 8.76
CA GLY A 213 -20.98 -21.08 7.93
C GLY A 213 -21.93 -20.14 7.18
N THR A 214 -21.80 -18.82 7.33
CA THR A 214 -22.58 -17.81 6.60
C THR A 214 -21.79 -17.28 5.42
N ALA A 215 -22.33 -17.36 4.21
CA ALA A 215 -21.66 -16.81 3.03
C ALA A 215 -21.59 -15.27 3.11
N ILE A 216 -20.39 -14.73 3.02
CA ILE A 216 -20.19 -13.28 2.96
C ILE A 216 -20.40 -12.82 1.53
N HIS A 217 -21.56 -12.17 1.30
CA HIS A 217 -21.95 -11.61 0.01
C HIS A 217 -21.03 -10.44 -0.42
N ALA A 218 -21.47 -9.61 -1.37
CA ALA A 218 -20.65 -8.52 -1.94
C ALA A 218 -20.20 -7.42 -0.96
N GLN A 219 -20.68 -7.41 0.30
CA GLN A 219 -20.27 -6.44 1.31
C GLN A 219 -19.18 -6.99 2.23
N ALA A 220 -18.29 -6.10 2.66
CA ALA A 220 -17.24 -6.43 3.63
C ALA A 220 -17.86 -6.88 4.96
N HIS A 221 -17.50 -8.08 5.42
CA HIS A 221 -17.97 -8.63 6.68
C HIS A 221 -16.93 -8.40 7.77
N GLU A 222 -17.36 -7.85 8.90
CA GLU A 222 -16.49 -7.67 10.08
C GLU A 222 -16.15 -9.03 10.70
N LEU A 223 -14.87 -9.28 10.96
CA LEU A 223 -14.35 -10.47 11.62
C LEU A 223 -14.18 -10.21 13.12
N LYS A 224 -14.71 -11.11 13.93
CA LYS A 224 -14.58 -11.15 15.39
C LYS A 224 -13.59 -12.22 15.82
N ASP A 225 -13.06 -12.07 17.02
CA ASP A 225 -12.19 -13.07 17.64
C ASP A 225 -12.83 -14.47 17.61
N HIS A 226 -12.05 -15.48 17.22
CA HIS A 226 -12.47 -16.87 16.98
C HIS A 226 -13.40 -17.10 15.76
N ASP A 227 -13.49 -16.16 14.82
CA ASP A 227 -14.27 -16.39 13.60
C ASP A 227 -13.61 -17.42 12.67
N VAL A 228 -14.41 -18.39 12.22
CA VAL A 228 -13.97 -19.44 11.29
C VAL A 228 -14.33 -19.04 9.85
N ILE A 229 -13.30 -18.75 9.07
CA ILE A 229 -13.37 -18.41 7.65
C ILE A 229 -13.15 -19.67 6.82
N GLU A 230 -14.10 -20.01 5.97
CA GLU A 230 -14.00 -21.07 4.97
C GLU A 230 -13.82 -20.46 3.58
N LEU A 231 -12.68 -20.76 2.95
CA LEU A 231 -12.31 -20.27 1.63
C LEU A 231 -11.69 -21.42 0.81
N ALA A 232 -12.21 -21.68 -0.38
CA ALA A 232 -11.76 -22.74 -1.28
C ALA A 232 -11.69 -24.14 -0.62
N GLY A 233 -12.59 -24.42 0.34
CA GLY A 233 -12.60 -25.67 1.13
C GLY A 233 -11.54 -25.73 2.25
N VAL A 234 -10.82 -24.64 2.49
CA VAL A 234 -9.86 -24.45 3.58
C VAL A 234 -10.56 -23.66 4.69
N LYS A 235 -10.63 -24.23 5.89
CA LYS A 235 -11.11 -23.56 7.10
C LYS A 235 -9.93 -22.93 7.81
N MET A 236 -10.13 -21.70 8.26
CA MET A 236 -9.13 -20.87 8.91
C MET A 236 -9.82 -20.17 10.08
N GLU A 237 -9.19 -20.11 11.23
CA GLU A 237 -9.69 -19.37 12.39
C GLU A 237 -8.94 -18.06 12.51
N PHE A 238 -9.68 -16.97 12.68
CA PHE A 238 -9.15 -15.66 13.02
C PHE A 238 -9.19 -15.48 14.54
N PHE A 239 -8.13 -14.92 15.11
CA PHE A 239 -8.06 -14.56 16.53
C PHE A 239 -7.33 -13.23 16.71
N LEU A 240 -7.76 -12.47 17.70
CA LEU A 240 -7.17 -11.22 18.13
C LEU A 240 -6.10 -11.52 19.19
N LYS A 241 -4.84 -11.17 18.93
CA LYS A 241 -3.80 -11.14 19.96
C LYS A 241 -4.00 -9.88 20.80
N GLY A 242 -4.65 -10.06 21.95
CA GLY A 242 -4.66 -9.09 23.06
C GLY A 242 -3.33 -9.03 23.79
#